data_AF-A0A5C9A3N6-F1
#
_entry.id   AF-A0A5C9A3N6-F1
#
_cell.length_a   1.000
_cell.length_b   1.000
_cell.length_c   1.000
_cell.angle_alpha   90.00
_cell.angle_beta   90.00
_cell.angle_gamma   90.00
#
_symmetry.space_group_name_H-M   'P 1'
#
loop_
_entity.id
_entity.type
_entity.pdbx_description
1 polymer ?
#
loop_
_entity_poly.entity_id
_entity_poly.type
_entity_poly.pdbx_seq_one_letter_code
_entity_poly.pdbx_strand_id
1 'polypeptide(L)' 'MWDKTLVGAALVASTLVLGGCGGSTTTVEQTETQGQQLMDLKEAYDKGVITEKEYEKTKKQILKGN' A
#
# COMPACT_ATOMS: atom_id res chain seq x y z
N MET A 1 -38.55 -34.86 -37.88
CA MET A 1 -39.27 -34.09 -36.84
C MET A 1 -38.23 -33.75 -35.79
N TRP A 2 -38.06 -32.45 -35.55
CA TRP A 2 -36.98 -31.88 -34.75
C TRP A 2 -37.22 -32.11 -33.27
N ASP A 3 -36.35 -32.92 -32.64
CA ASP A 3 -36.22 -32.96 -31.19
C ASP A 3 -35.30 -31.81 -30.75
N LYS A 4 -35.93 -30.64 -30.75
CA LYS A 4 -35.98 -29.71 -29.62
C LYS A 4 -34.74 -29.70 -28.73
N THR A 5 -33.85 -28.75 -29.05
CA THR A 5 -33.60 -27.59 -28.16
C THR A 5 -33.48 -27.93 -26.66
N LEU A 6 -32.64 -28.90 -26.30
CA LEU A 6 -32.32 -29.22 -24.90
C LEU A 6 -30.82 -29.40 -24.64
N VAL A 7 -29.98 -29.03 -25.62
CA VAL A 7 -28.50 -29.04 -25.49
C VAL A 7 -27.93 -27.60 -25.49
N GLY A 8 -28.79 -26.58 -25.57
CA GLY A 8 -28.40 -25.17 -25.68
C GLY A 8 -28.54 -24.35 -24.40
N ALA A 9 -29.01 -24.93 -23.28
CA ALA A 9 -29.39 -24.19 -22.08
C ALA A 9 -28.61 -24.61 -20.80
N ALA A 10 -27.36 -25.06 -20.96
CA ALA A 10 -26.49 -25.36 -19.82
C ALA A 10 -25.16 -24.58 -19.85
N LEU A 11 -25.04 -23.56 -20.71
CA LEU A 11 -23.81 -22.78 -20.90
C LEU A 11 -23.78 -21.42 -20.17
N VAL A 12 -24.81 -21.03 -19.42
CA VAL A 12 -24.87 -19.64 -18.90
C VAL A 12 -25.46 -19.60 -17.49
N ALA A 13 -24.81 -20.21 -16.50
CA ALA A 13 -25.26 -20.07 -15.11
C ALA A 13 -24.14 -20.22 -14.03
N SER A 14 -22.86 -20.04 -14.37
CA SER A 14 -21.78 -20.17 -13.37
C SER A 14 -20.77 -19.03 -13.29
N THR A 15 -20.99 -17.88 -13.94
CA THR A 15 -19.96 -16.82 -14.03
C THR A 15 -20.13 -15.61 -13.10
N LEU A 16 -21.04 -15.61 -12.12
CA LEU A 16 -21.33 -14.39 -11.35
C LEU A 16 -21.26 -14.53 -9.80
N VAL A 17 -20.39 -15.41 -9.27
CA VAL A 17 -20.08 -15.45 -7.81
C VAL A 17 -18.65 -14.99 -7.51
N LEU A 18 -18.10 -14.12 -8.36
CA LEU A 18 -16.91 -13.34 -8.01
C LEU A 18 -17.32 -11.86 -7.96
N GLY A 19 -18.33 -11.57 -7.14
CA GLY A 19 -18.48 -10.25 -6.54
C GLY A 19 -17.27 -10.02 -5.66
N GLY A 20 -16.17 -9.62 -6.31
CA GLY A 20 -14.94 -9.21 -5.66
C GLY A 20 -15.31 -8.18 -4.61
N CYS A 21 -15.07 -8.54 -3.36
CA CYS A 21 -14.92 -7.61 -2.27
C CYS A 21 -14.02 -6.48 -2.79
N GLY A 22 -14.62 -5.34 -3.10
CA GLY A 22 -13.91 -4.10 -3.40
C GLY A 22 -13.21 -3.71 -2.11
N GLY A 23 -12.01 -4.26 -1.92
CA GLY A 23 -11.15 -3.92 -0.81
C GLY A 23 -10.99 -2.42 -0.85
N SER A 24 -11.50 -1.75 0.19
CA SER A 24 -11.14 -0.39 0.50
C SER A 24 -9.64 -0.25 0.24
N THR A 25 -9.25 0.72 -0.57
CA THR A 25 -7.90 1.27 -0.50
C THR A 25 -7.74 1.79 0.92
N THR A 26 -7.36 0.90 1.84
CA THR A 26 -6.73 1.27 3.09
C THR A 26 -5.39 1.80 2.64
N THR A 27 -5.34 3.11 2.38
CA THR A 27 -4.09 3.84 2.45
C THR A 27 -3.59 3.57 3.86
N VAL A 28 -2.71 2.58 4.00
CA VAL A 28 -1.92 2.42 5.20
C VAL A 28 -1.02 3.64 5.18
N GLU A 29 -1.49 4.72 5.80
CA GLU A 29 -0.60 5.79 6.20
C GLU A 29 0.36 5.12 7.17
N GLN A 30 1.52 4.69 6.66
CA GLN A 30 2.65 4.36 7.48
C GLN A 30 3.00 5.65 8.21
N THR A 31 2.36 5.84 9.35
CA THR A 31 2.73 6.84 10.33
C THR A 31 4.02 6.31 10.92
N GLU A 32 5.10 6.49 10.15
CA GLU A 32 6.46 6.27 10.58
C GLU A 32 6.61 7.01 11.90
N THR A 33 6.80 6.26 12.98
CA THR A 33 6.98 6.87 14.29
C THR A 33 8.19 7.80 14.25
N GLN A 34 8.22 8.85 15.08
CA GLN A 34 9.38 9.75 15.15
C GLN A 34 10.70 8.98 15.34
N GLY A 35 10.66 7.82 16.02
CA GLY A 35 11.81 6.94 16.18
C GLY A 35 12.34 6.37 14.85
N GLN A 36 11.47 5.88 13.97
CA GLN A 36 11.88 5.32 12.68
C GLN A 36 12.47 6.40 11.78
N GLN A 37 11.83 7.58 11.72
CA GLN A 37 12.35 8.70 10.94
C GLN A 37 13.75 9.14 11.39
N LEU A 38 14.03 9.07 12.69
CA LEU A 38 15.36 9.38 13.23
C LEU A 38 16.40 8.30 12.90
N MET A 39 16.01 7.02 12.86
CA MET A 39 16.89 5.92 12.46
C MET A 39 17.26 6.04 10.97
N ASP A 40 16.27 6.27 10.11
CA ASP A 40 16.48 6.46 8.67
C ASP A 40 17.36 7.68 8.38
N LEU A 41 17.11 8.78 9.09
CA LEU A 41 17.90 10.00 8.98
C LEU A 41 19.37 9.75 9.38
N LYS A 42 19.60 8.95 10.43
CA LYS A 42 20.96 8.56 10.85
C LYS A 42 21.62 7.68 9.80
N GLU A 43 20.91 6.71 9.25
CA GLU A 43 21.44 5.84 8.21
C GLU A 43 21.83 6.63 6.95
N ALA A 44 21.01 7.60 6.53
CA ALA A 44 21.32 8.48 5.41
C ALA A 44 22.59 9.30 5.65
N TYR A 45 22.81 9.79 6.88
CA TYR A 45 24.03 10.49 7.26
C TYR A 45 25.25 9.57 7.26
N ASP A 46 25.13 8.38 7.86
CA ASP A 46 26.22 7.39 7.93
C ASP A 46 26.63 6.90 6.52
N LYS A 47 25.67 6.83 5.58
CA LYS A 47 25.92 6.54 4.16
C LYS A 47 26.48 7.73 3.36
N GLY A 48 26.59 8.91 3.98
CA GLY A 48 27.04 10.14 3.32
C GLY A 48 26.05 10.69 2.27
N VAL A 49 24.78 10.26 2.32
CA VAL A 49 23.72 10.73 1.43
C VAL A 49 23.33 12.17 1.76
N ILE A 50 23.39 12.53 3.04
CA ILE A 50 23.11 13.88 3.55
C ILE A 50 24.31 14.42 4.33
N THR A 51 24.41 15.73 4.37
CA THR A 51 25.45 16.41 5.15
C THR A 51 25.08 16.52 6.62
N GLU A 52 26.08 16.75 7.48
CA GLU A 52 25.87 16.94 8.93
C GLU A 52 24.86 18.07 9.24
N LYS A 53 24.89 19.14 8.45
CA LYS A 53 23.97 20.27 8.60
C LYS A 53 22.51 19.87 8.34
N GLU A 54 22.28 19.04 7.32
CA GLU A 54 20.96 18.55 6.95
C GLU A 54 20.45 17.51 7.95
N TYR A 55 21.35 16.65 8.45
CA TYR A 55 21.07 15.72 9.55
C TYR A 55 20.59 16.48 10.78
N GLU A 56 21.36 17.44 11.28
CA GLU A 56 21.02 18.19 12.50
C GLU A 56 19.73 19.01 12.36
N LYS A 57 19.51 19.62 11.19
CA LYS A 57 18.27 20.37 10.91
C LYS A 57 17.06 19.45 10.95
N THR A 58 17.12 18.34 10.22
CA THR A 58 16.00 17.40 10.09
C THR A 58 15.71 16.69 11.41
N LYS A 59 16.77 16.29 12.15
CA LYS A 59 16.67 15.70 13.48
C LYS A 59 15.92 16.62 14.44
N LYS A 60 16.24 17.91 14.44
CA LYS A 60 15.53 18.91 15.24
C LYS A 60 14.08 19.04 14.83
N GLN A 61 13.76 18.98 13.54
CA GLN A 61 12.37 19.06 13.05
C GLN A 61 11.55 17.84 13.48
N ILE A 62 12.11 16.63 13.39
CA ILE A 62 11.45 15.40 13.82
C ILE A 62 11.20 15.43 15.34
N LEU A 63 12.23 15.75 16.13
CA LEU A 63 12.13 15.84 17.59
C LEU A 63 11.26 16.98 18.08
N LYS A 64 11.07 18.03 17.28
CA LYS A 64 10.17 19.12 17.63
C LYS A 64 8.70 18.70 17.61
N GLY A 65 8.39 17.52 17.07
CA GLY A 65 7.09 16.83 17.12
C GLY A 65 5.92 17.80 17.22
N ASN A 66 5.37 18.22 16.09
CA ASN A 66 4.30 19.19 16.04
C ASN A 66 3.16 18.88 17.02
#